data_AF-A0A093XL61-F1
#
_entry.id   AF-A0A093XL61-F1
#
_cell.length_a   1.000
_cell.length_b   1.000
_cell.length_c   1.000
_cell.angle_alpha   90.00
_cell.angle_beta   90.00
_cell.angle_gamma   90.00
#
_symmetry.space_group_name_H-M   'P 1'
#
loop_
_entity.id
_entity.type
_entity.pdbx_description
1 polymer ?
#
loop_
_entity_poly.entity_id
_entity_poly.type
_entity_poly.pdbx_seq_one_letter_code
_entity_poly.pdbx_strand_id
1 'polypeptide(L)'
;MLLAFLLFLATPGHADDSPVDPYQYWDYSHGALAYNATYDANRILCVYPLSGQYSLLNRLLYYALIVFAVVGHSHPWLVTGPLAYIMTYSSTAAVHALIIAAVSKSGLLDIDVLGTWAIISIGCLAVLPIFTTSKAISESQYSPVFGFWGTLMSIGVICSLVSIHREYPDELECRSSTNNQLLTSQTQLLDHAFNCTYACFGTSQPLRAASEIAIISKKAIFGHFSILQAALALTGAFGVISALFGCIPMHRKSTEAELRETIRHNQPSKRYETSKVARSKRSARKHAREELDRGEYRPGAMTMCWTILAVPSVAIVIILNEVFILAHEGGFQSSEKPYAIGQWGPWVSVFLAAISACMVKFYTPRWNARQKILSEERKAFNLRNGIEEQGNTNAKNESSKRLDDIEAGQKTPEIPTIIPATQSGHIAASSNNVSNGSDIVGTVSSEVIALGTASANGHTDTILRILDSGVDVNEKDGFGLTALIRASWAGRESTVKLLLERGAITSGWQGKMAVTRASQNHYSNVVQILLDHGASKE
;
A
#
# COMPACT_ATOMS: atom_id res chain seq x y z
N MET A 1 -10.41 27.68 -5.83
CA MET A 1 -11.78 27.24 -5.51
C MET A 1 -11.86 26.34 -4.28
N LEU A 2 -11.11 25.22 -4.19
CA LEU A 2 -11.13 24.36 -3.00
C LEU A 2 -10.72 25.10 -1.69
N LEU A 3 -9.67 25.94 -1.76
CA LEU A 3 -9.23 26.75 -0.62
C LEU A 3 -10.23 27.85 -0.24
N ALA A 4 -10.97 28.40 -1.22
CA ALA A 4 -12.04 29.38 -0.98
C ALA A 4 -13.28 28.72 -0.36
N PHE A 5 -13.57 27.47 -0.73
CA PHE A 5 -14.61 26.65 -0.11
C PHE A 5 -14.26 26.25 1.32
N LEU A 6 -12.98 25.93 1.59
CA LEU A 6 -12.47 25.66 2.95
C LEU A 6 -12.47 26.91 3.84
N LEU A 7 -12.13 28.08 3.29
CA LEU A 7 -12.23 29.36 4.01
C LEU A 7 -13.68 29.77 4.28
N PHE A 8 -14.63 29.41 3.39
CA PHE A 8 -16.07 29.64 3.59
C PHE A 8 -16.72 28.64 4.58
N LEU A 9 -16.07 27.51 4.86
CA LEU A 9 -16.45 26.59 5.94
C LEU A 9 -15.83 26.97 7.28
N ALA A 10 -14.74 27.73 7.27
CA ALA A 10 -14.02 28.16 8.47
C ALA A 10 -14.48 29.53 9.02
N THR A 11 -15.49 30.17 8.43
CA THR A 11 -16.13 31.34 9.05
C THR A 11 -17.02 30.86 10.20
N PRO A 12 -16.74 31.23 11.46
CA PRO A 12 -17.67 30.97 12.55
C PRO A 12 -19.00 31.62 12.21
N GLY A 13 -20.08 30.82 12.24
CA GLY A 13 -21.42 31.36 12.24
C GLY A 13 -21.60 32.29 13.43
N HIS A 14 -22.38 33.34 13.24
CA HIS A 14 -22.79 34.35 14.20
C HIS A 14 -22.71 33.88 15.66
N ALA A 15 -21.98 34.64 16.48
CA ALA A 15 -22.01 34.53 17.93
C ALA A 15 -23.45 34.73 18.40
N ASP A 16 -24.01 33.69 19.01
CA ASP A 16 -25.23 33.80 19.78
C ASP A 16 -24.84 34.38 21.15
N ASP A 17 -25.49 35.47 21.58
CA ASP A 17 -25.25 36.18 22.83
C ASP A 17 -25.71 35.36 24.06
N SER A 18 -25.17 34.15 24.21
CA SER A 18 -25.31 33.36 25.44
C SER A 18 -24.16 33.70 26.41
N PRO A 19 -24.42 33.90 27.71
CA PRO A 19 -23.41 34.37 28.66
C PRO A 19 -22.42 33.28 29.11
N VAL A 20 -22.29 32.18 28.36
CA VAL A 20 -21.43 31.05 28.71
C VAL A 20 -20.26 31.02 27.73
N ASP A 21 -19.07 31.30 28.26
CA ASP A 21 -17.82 31.29 27.50
C ASP A 21 -17.56 29.90 26.91
N PRO A 22 -17.51 29.72 25.57
CA PRO A 22 -17.38 28.40 24.92
C PRO A 22 -16.08 27.66 25.28
N TYR A 23 -15.12 28.35 25.92
CA TYR A 23 -13.84 27.76 26.34
C TYR A 23 -13.86 27.10 27.73
N GLN A 24 -15.00 27.10 28.45
CA GLN A 24 -15.06 26.57 29.82
C GLN A 24 -15.12 25.03 29.91
N TYR A 25 -15.36 24.33 28.78
CA TYR A 25 -15.55 22.88 28.72
C TYR A 25 -14.23 22.06 28.62
N TRP A 26 -13.14 22.71 28.26
CA TRP A 26 -11.84 22.09 28.03
C TRP A 26 -10.83 22.61 29.05
N ASP A 27 -10.23 21.72 29.84
CA ASP A 27 -9.19 22.10 30.78
C ASP A 27 -7.83 22.18 30.06
N TYR A 28 -7.34 23.41 29.87
CA TYR A 28 -6.06 23.69 29.20
C TYR A 28 -4.83 23.48 30.10
N SER A 29 -5.02 23.23 31.39
CA SER A 29 -3.92 23.14 32.36
C SER A 29 -3.08 21.86 32.22
N HIS A 30 -3.57 20.86 31.48
CA HIS A 30 -2.94 19.55 31.34
C HIS A 30 -2.64 19.13 29.89
N GLY A 31 -2.07 20.01 29.06
CA GLY A 31 -1.27 19.62 27.87
C GLY A 31 -1.94 18.82 26.73
N ALA A 32 -3.20 18.43 26.87
CA ALA A 32 -4.09 17.84 25.87
C ALA A 32 -5.52 18.23 26.26
N LEU A 33 -6.39 18.46 25.29
CA LEU A 33 -7.80 18.85 25.49
C LEU A 33 -8.55 17.80 26.35
N ALA A 34 -8.53 17.96 27.67
CA ALA A 34 -9.18 17.04 28.59
C ALA A 34 -10.64 17.45 28.77
N TYR A 35 -11.55 16.61 28.27
CA TYR A 35 -13.00 16.79 28.45
C TYR A 35 -13.37 16.55 29.92
N ASN A 36 -13.96 17.56 30.57
CA ASN A 36 -14.43 17.43 31.95
C ASN A 36 -15.90 17.00 32.00
N ALA A 37 -16.12 15.70 32.18
CA ALA A 37 -17.45 15.08 32.18
C ALA A 37 -18.42 15.53 33.30
N THR A 38 -17.95 16.31 34.28
CA THR A 38 -18.79 16.77 35.41
C THR A 38 -19.75 17.89 35.01
N TYR A 39 -19.39 18.75 34.04
CA TYR A 39 -20.24 19.85 33.58
C TYR A 39 -21.43 19.40 32.71
N ASP A 40 -21.33 18.20 32.12
CA ASP A 40 -22.30 17.66 31.17
C ASP A 40 -23.09 16.46 31.71
N ALA A 41 -23.07 16.22 33.03
CA ALA A 41 -23.68 15.04 33.65
C ALA A 41 -25.20 14.91 33.40
N ASN A 42 -25.91 16.04 33.26
CA ASN A 42 -27.37 16.10 33.07
C ASN A 42 -27.78 16.69 31.71
N ARG A 43 -26.85 16.74 30.74
CA ARG A 43 -27.08 17.29 29.40
C ARG A 43 -27.23 16.16 28.38
N ILE A 44 -28.18 16.33 27.48
CA ILE A 44 -28.48 15.39 26.40
C ILE A 44 -28.30 16.06 25.05
N LEU A 45 -28.04 15.22 24.05
CA LEU A 45 -27.94 15.62 22.66
C LEU A 45 -28.96 14.84 21.85
N CYS A 46 -29.68 15.56 20.99
CA CYS A 46 -30.54 14.94 19.99
C CYS A 46 -29.73 14.62 18.74
N VAL A 47 -29.85 13.37 18.31
CA VAL A 47 -28.98 12.79 17.29
C VAL A 47 -29.79 11.96 16.31
N TYR A 48 -29.32 11.90 15.06
CA TYR A 48 -29.78 10.86 14.14
C TYR A 48 -28.99 9.57 14.39
N PRO A 49 -29.66 8.41 14.51
CA PRO A 49 -29.03 7.14 14.79
C PRO A 49 -28.14 6.66 13.63
N LEU A 50 -27.23 5.76 13.96
CA LEU A 50 -26.30 5.18 12.98
C LEU A 50 -27.09 4.41 11.92
N SER A 51 -26.91 4.75 10.65
CA SER A 51 -27.53 4.06 9.53
C SER A 51 -27.00 2.63 9.43
N GLY A 52 -27.87 1.68 9.06
CA GLY A 52 -27.51 0.28 8.85
C GLY A 52 -26.35 0.07 7.84
N GLN A 53 -26.15 1.01 6.91
CA GLN A 53 -25.00 1.01 6.01
C GLN A 53 -23.67 1.02 6.75
N TYR A 54 -23.57 1.73 7.88
CA TYR A 54 -22.38 1.79 8.72
C TYR A 54 -22.47 0.86 9.93
N SER A 55 -23.38 -0.10 9.94
CA SER A 55 -23.49 -1.09 11.01
C SER A 55 -22.19 -1.90 11.19
N LEU A 56 -22.06 -2.54 12.35
CA LEU A 56 -20.88 -3.31 12.72
C LEU A 56 -20.50 -4.35 11.65
N LEU A 57 -21.48 -5.10 11.12
CA LEU A 57 -21.23 -6.13 10.11
C LEU A 57 -20.59 -5.55 8.83
N ASN A 58 -21.13 -4.44 8.32
CA ASN A 58 -20.60 -3.80 7.12
C ASN A 58 -19.19 -3.25 7.33
N ARG A 59 -18.88 -2.74 8.53
CA ARG A 59 -17.52 -2.30 8.89
C ARG A 59 -16.55 -3.47 8.97
N LEU A 60 -16.93 -4.58 9.63
CA LEU A 60 -16.09 -5.77 9.72
C LEU A 60 -15.79 -6.38 8.35
N LEU A 61 -16.79 -6.46 7.47
CA LEU A 61 -16.61 -6.93 6.09
C LEU A 61 -15.62 -6.02 5.32
N TYR A 62 -15.75 -4.70 5.48
CA TYR A 62 -14.82 -3.75 4.89
C TYR A 62 -13.38 -3.95 5.41
N TYR A 63 -13.19 -4.14 6.72
CA TYR A 63 -11.86 -4.39 7.30
C TYR A 63 -11.26 -5.69 6.79
N ALA A 64 -12.06 -6.76 6.72
CA ALA A 64 -11.62 -8.05 6.19
C ALA A 64 -11.15 -7.93 4.72
N LEU A 65 -11.87 -7.17 3.89
CA LEU A 65 -11.47 -6.93 2.51
C LEU A 65 -10.15 -6.16 2.41
N ILE A 66 -9.91 -5.18 3.29
CA ILE A 66 -8.62 -4.46 3.32
C ILE A 66 -7.47 -5.41 3.66
N VAL A 67 -7.64 -6.24 4.69
CA VAL A 67 -6.64 -7.26 5.05
C VAL A 67 -6.39 -8.19 3.87
N PHE A 68 -7.45 -8.65 3.21
CA PHE A 68 -7.35 -9.51 2.04
C PHE A 68 -6.64 -8.82 0.86
N ALA A 69 -6.90 -7.54 0.60
CA ALA A 69 -6.23 -6.77 -0.45
C ALA A 69 -4.74 -6.57 -0.17
N VAL A 70 -4.36 -6.38 1.11
CA VAL A 70 -2.95 -6.24 1.53
C VAL A 70 -2.21 -7.59 1.46
N VAL A 71 -2.82 -8.66 1.97
CA VAL A 71 -2.22 -10.01 1.96
C VAL A 71 -2.16 -10.57 0.54
N GLY A 72 -3.22 -10.40 -0.25
CA GLY A 72 -3.38 -10.93 -1.60
C GLY A 72 -2.59 -10.20 -2.69
N HIS A 73 -1.72 -9.24 -2.35
CA HIS A 73 -1.02 -8.37 -3.31
C HIS A 73 -0.21 -9.11 -4.41
N SER A 74 0.13 -10.38 -4.18
CA SER A 74 0.83 -11.25 -5.15
C SER A 74 -0.05 -11.79 -6.27
N HIS A 75 -1.38 -11.80 -6.11
CA HIS A 75 -2.32 -12.40 -7.06
C HIS A 75 -3.32 -11.35 -7.59
N PRO A 76 -3.20 -10.93 -8.86
CA PRO A 76 -4.02 -9.84 -9.41
C PRO A 76 -5.54 -10.06 -9.29
N TRP A 77 -6.01 -11.30 -9.43
CA TRP A 77 -7.43 -11.65 -9.36
C TRP A 77 -7.99 -11.59 -7.92
N LEU A 78 -7.19 -11.92 -6.91
CA LEU A 78 -7.57 -11.76 -5.50
C LEU A 78 -7.70 -10.28 -5.11
N VAL A 79 -6.97 -9.39 -5.78
CA VAL A 79 -6.90 -7.98 -5.37
C VAL A 79 -8.02 -7.15 -6.00
N THR A 80 -8.33 -7.37 -7.27
CA THR A 80 -9.18 -6.45 -8.06
C THR A 80 -10.60 -6.27 -7.52
N GLY A 81 -11.32 -7.36 -7.22
CA GLY A 81 -12.70 -7.30 -6.71
C GLY A 81 -12.81 -6.63 -5.33
N PRO A 82 -12.09 -7.15 -4.32
CA PRO A 82 -12.02 -6.53 -2.99
C PRO A 82 -11.59 -5.07 -3.02
N LEU A 83 -10.59 -4.73 -3.84
CA LEU A 83 -10.11 -3.36 -3.98
C LEU A 83 -11.18 -2.45 -4.58
N ALA A 84 -11.91 -2.90 -5.61
CA ALA A 84 -13.01 -2.14 -6.17
C ALA A 84 -14.09 -1.85 -5.12
N TYR A 85 -14.47 -2.84 -4.32
CA TYR A 85 -15.44 -2.65 -3.24
C TYR A 85 -14.94 -1.67 -2.17
N ILE A 86 -13.69 -1.82 -1.71
CA ILE A 86 -13.07 -0.92 -0.73
C ILE A 86 -13.10 0.51 -1.27
N MET A 87 -12.75 0.71 -2.53
CA MET A 87 -12.75 2.01 -3.17
C MET A 87 -14.15 2.61 -3.23
N THR A 88 -15.15 1.88 -3.73
CA THR A 88 -16.52 2.38 -3.87
C THR A 88 -17.16 2.68 -2.52
N TYR A 89 -17.00 1.78 -1.55
CA TYR A 89 -17.63 1.90 -0.24
C TYR A 89 -17.04 3.09 0.55
N SER A 90 -15.71 3.21 0.58
CA SER A 90 -15.06 4.32 1.28
C SER A 90 -15.21 5.66 0.57
N SER A 91 -15.27 5.68 -0.76
CA SER A 91 -15.60 6.91 -1.52
C SER A 91 -17.03 7.37 -1.26
N THR A 92 -17.98 6.43 -1.19
CA THR A 92 -19.37 6.73 -0.83
C THR A 92 -19.45 7.30 0.58
N ALA A 93 -18.70 6.72 1.53
CA ALA A 93 -18.59 7.26 2.88
C ALA A 93 -17.98 8.68 2.91
N ALA A 94 -16.97 8.96 2.07
CA ALA A 94 -16.37 10.29 1.97
C ALA A 94 -17.34 11.34 1.40
N VAL A 95 -18.13 10.97 0.38
CA VAL A 95 -19.20 11.84 -0.15
C VAL A 95 -20.27 12.08 0.90
N HIS A 96 -20.64 11.05 1.66
CA HIS A 96 -21.60 11.19 2.75
C HIS A 96 -21.08 12.13 3.86
N ALA A 97 -19.82 11.98 4.28
CA ALA A 97 -19.17 12.88 5.22
C ALA A 97 -19.17 14.35 4.74
N LEU A 98 -18.95 14.57 3.43
CA LEU A 98 -19.04 15.89 2.82
C LEU A 98 -20.47 16.46 2.89
N ILE A 99 -21.49 15.64 2.60
CA ILE A 99 -22.90 16.04 2.69
C ILE A 99 -23.27 16.39 4.13
N ILE A 100 -22.91 15.55 5.10
CA ILE A 100 -23.14 15.80 6.53
C ILE A 100 -22.51 17.14 6.93
N ALA A 101 -21.24 17.37 6.57
CA ALA A 101 -20.55 18.63 6.88
C ALA A 101 -21.21 19.86 6.23
N ALA A 102 -21.78 19.71 5.05
CA ALA A 102 -22.45 20.79 4.33
C ALA A 102 -23.85 21.08 4.88
N VAL A 103 -24.61 20.04 5.25
CA VAL A 103 -26.02 20.12 5.68
C VAL A 103 -26.14 20.41 7.18
N SER A 104 -25.19 19.99 8.02
CA SER A 104 -25.26 20.16 9.48
C SER A 104 -25.05 21.61 9.96
N LYS A 105 -25.01 22.60 9.06
CA LYS A 105 -24.72 23.99 9.41
C LYS A 105 -25.65 24.60 10.47
N SER A 106 -26.86 24.07 10.61
CA SER A 106 -27.89 24.56 11.54
C SER A 106 -28.77 23.44 12.10
N GLY A 107 -28.24 22.22 12.23
CA GLY A 107 -29.08 21.07 12.61
C GLY A 107 -28.42 20.11 13.59
N LEU A 108 -29.12 19.02 13.88
CA LEU A 108 -28.70 17.96 14.80
C LEU A 108 -27.46 17.20 14.33
N LEU A 109 -26.77 16.57 15.28
CA LEU A 109 -25.65 15.68 15.02
C LEU A 109 -26.16 14.39 14.36
N ASP A 110 -25.64 14.07 13.16
CA ASP A 110 -25.85 12.76 12.55
C ASP A 110 -24.71 11.82 12.96
N ILE A 111 -25.03 10.73 13.67
CA ILE A 111 -24.06 9.74 14.15
C ILE A 111 -23.36 9.02 12.99
N ASP A 112 -23.91 9.07 11.77
CA ASP A 112 -23.22 8.59 10.58
C ASP A 112 -21.87 9.27 10.34
N VAL A 113 -21.63 10.43 10.95
CA VAL A 113 -20.29 11.05 10.97
C VAL A 113 -19.23 10.12 11.58
N LEU A 114 -19.59 9.33 12.60
CA LEU A 114 -18.69 8.37 13.25
C LEU A 114 -18.48 7.12 12.38
N GLY A 115 -19.55 6.64 11.75
CA GLY A 115 -19.48 5.51 10.81
C GLY A 115 -18.64 5.85 9.58
N THR A 116 -18.90 7.00 8.95
CA THR A 116 -18.12 7.50 7.81
C THR A 116 -16.66 7.72 8.20
N TRP A 117 -16.40 8.34 9.36
CA TRP A 117 -15.06 8.51 9.93
C TRP A 117 -14.30 7.19 10.01
N ALA A 118 -14.91 6.14 10.57
CA ALA A 118 -14.26 4.84 10.73
C ALA A 118 -13.81 4.26 9.37
N ILE A 119 -14.68 4.31 8.37
CA ILE A 119 -14.39 3.79 7.02
C ILE A 119 -13.29 4.59 6.31
N ILE A 120 -13.42 5.91 6.27
CA ILE A 120 -12.52 6.77 5.49
C ILE A 120 -11.14 6.89 6.15
N SER A 121 -11.07 6.89 7.48
CA SER A 121 -9.80 6.96 8.22
C SER A 121 -8.93 5.72 7.97
N ILE A 122 -9.53 4.53 8.03
CA ILE A 122 -8.85 3.26 7.76
C ILE A 122 -8.48 3.15 6.29
N GLY A 123 -9.41 3.48 5.39
CA GLY A 123 -9.13 3.42 3.97
C GLY A 123 -8.00 4.37 3.57
N CYS A 124 -7.92 5.55 4.17
CA CYS A 124 -6.86 6.51 3.93
C CYS A 124 -5.48 5.97 4.34
N LEU A 125 -5.41 5.21 5.43
CA LEU A 125 -4.20 4.51 5.86
C LEU A 125 -3.84 3.34 4.94
N ALA A 126 -4.83 2.69 4.34
CA ALA A 126 -4.64 1.55 3.43
C ALA A 126 -4.16 1.96 2.03
N VAL A 127 -4.47 3.19 1.57
CA VAL A 127 -4.07 3.68 0.23
C VAL A 127 -2.55 3.62 0.05
N LEU A 128 -1.79 4.14 1.01
CA LEU A 128 -0.34 4.22 0.94
C LEU A 128 0.32 2.84 0.78
N PRO A 129 0.11 1.84 1.66
CA PRO A 129 0.71 0.54 1.51
C PRO A 129 0.25 -0.19 0.25
N ILE A 130 -1.03 -0.11 -0.13
CA ILE A 130 -1.51 -0.75 -1.37
C ILE A 130 -0.78 -0.17 -2.59
N PHE A 131 -0.62 1.15 -2.64
CA PHE A 131 -0.02 1.84 -3.77
C PHE A 131 1.52 1.66 -3.84
N THR A 132 2.22 1.73 -2.71
CA THR A 132 3.70 1.65 -2.70
C THR A 132 4.22 0.22 -2.85
N THR A 133 3.49 -0.77 -2.33
CA THR A 133 3.91 -2.18 -2.38
C THR A 133 3.56 -2.84 -3.72
N SER A 134 2.44 -2.48 -4.34
CA SER A 134 1.99 -3.10 -5.58
C SER A 134 2.53 -2.39 -6.83
N LYS A 135 3.48 -3.03 -7.52
CA LYS A 135 3.91 -2.58 -8.86
C LYS A 135 2.78 -2.67 -9.89
N ALA A 136 1.93 -3.69 -9.78
CA ALA A 136 0.80 -3.90 -10.68
C ALA A 136 -0.19 -2.72 -10.67
N ILE A 137 -0.40 -2.10 -9.50
CA ILE A 137 -1.28 -0.95 -9.35
C ILE A 137 -0.56 0.34 -9.75
N SER A 138 0.62 0.59 -9.19
CA SER A 138 1.37 1.85 -9.38
C SER A 138 1.91 2.07 -10.80
N GLU A 139 2.08 1.02 -11.59
CA GLU A 139 2.51 1.12 -13.00
C GLU A 139 1.36 0.99 -14.01
N SER A 140 0.13 0.76 -13.54
CA SER A 140 -1.04 0.62 -14.40
C SER A 140 -1.56 1.95 -14.95
N GLN A 141 -2.34 1.87 -16.04
CA GLN A 141 -3.12 3.01 -16.54
C GLN A 141 -4.21 3.49 -15.57
N TYR A 142 -4.53 2.69 -14.54
CA TYR A 142 -5.54 2.99 -13.52
C TYR A 142 -4.97 3.75 -12.32
N SER A 143 -3.64 3.91 -12.25
CA SER A 143 -2.98 4.67 -11.19
C SER A 143 -3.63 6.05 -10.90
N PRO A 144 -4.12 6.82 -11.90
CA PRO A 144 -4.92 8.02 -11.67
C PRO A 144 -6.15 7.90 -10.80
N VAL A 145 -6.85 6.78 -10.92
CA VAL A 145 -8.06 6.54 -10.16
C VAL A 145 -7.73 6.36 -8.67
N PHE A 146 -6.60 5.74 -8.35
CA PHE A 146 -6.13 5.58 -6.96
C PHE A 146 -5.72 6.90 -6.32
N GLY A 147 -5.09 7.80 -7.09
CA GLY A 147 -4.78 9.15 -6.62
C GLY A 147 -6.05 9.94 -6.31
N PHE A 148 -7.03 9.92 -7.22
CA PHE A 148 -8.33 10.53 -7.00
C PHE A 148 -9.05 9.95 -5.78
N TRP A 149 -9.08 8.62 -5.65
CA TRP A 149 -9.65 7.94 -4.51
C TRP A 149 -9.01 8.38 -3.18
N GLY A 150 -7.69 8.39 -3.10
CA GLY A 150 -6.96 8.87 -1.92
C GLY A 150 -7.32 10.31 -1.57
N THR A 151 -7.38 11.21 -2.56
CA THR A 151 -7.75 12.62 -2.32
C THR A 151 -9.18 12.78 -1.82
N LEU A 152 -10.12 12.01 -2.35
CA LEU A 152 -11.53 12.05 -1.94
C LEU A 152 -11.68 11.63 -0.48
N MET A 153 -10.97 10.58 -0.05
CA MET A 153 -10.97 10.13 1.34
C MET A 153 -10.34 11.15 2.27
N SER A 154 -9.22 11.77 1.87
CA SER A 154 -8.59 12.83 2.66
C SER A 154 -9.53 14.02 2.86
N ILE A 155 -10.31 14.40 1.84
CA ILE A 155 -11.36 15.43 1.97
C ILE A 155 -12.44 14.95 2.94
N GLY A 156 -12.90 13.70 2.80
CA GLY A 156 -13.89 13.10 3.70
C GLY A 156 -13.43 13.13 5.16
N VAL A 157 -12.18 12.74 5.43
CA VAL A 157 -11.56 12.77 6.77
C VAL A 157 -11.66 14.17 7.37
N ILE A 158 -11.32 15.21 6.59
CA ILE A 158 -11.42 16.61 7.02
C ILE A 158 -12.88 17.00 7.28
N CYS A 159 -13.82 16.61 6.42
CA CYS A 159 -15.24 16.91 6.59
C CYS A 159 -15.85 16.24 7.83
N SER A 160 -15.52 14.97 8.09
CA SER A 160 -15.92 14.27 9.31
C SER A 160 -15.31 14.93 10.55
N LEU A 161 -14.03 15.31 10.49
CA LEU A 161 -13.35 16.07 11.55
C LEU A 161 -14.09 17.36 11.92
N VAL A 162 -14.42 18.17 10.92
CA VAL A 162 -15.17 19.42 11.08
C VAL A 162 -16.55 19.16 11.68
N SER A 163 -17.24 18.11 11.22
CA SER A 163 -18.58 17.77 11.70
C SER A 163 -18.57 17.25 13.14
N ILE A 164 -17.53 16.52 13.53
CA ILE A 164 -17.35 15.97 14.87
C ILE A 164 -17.00 17.05 15.90
N HIS A 165 -16.10 17.99 15.55
CA HIS A 165 -15.69 19.08 16.44
C HIS A 165 -16.66 20.27 16.45
N ARG A 166 -17.77 20.14 15.74
CA ARG A 166 -18.81 21.16 15.72
C ARG A 166 -19.57 21.15 17.05
N GLU A 167 -19.92 22.33 17.53
CA GLU A 167 -20.86 22.48 18.64
C GLU A 167 -22.29 22.25 18.14
N TYR A 168 -23.02 21.40 18.87
CA TYR A 168 -24.43 21.08 18.62
C TYR A 168 -25.26 21.51 19.82
N PRO A 169 -26.51 21.96 19.59
CA PRO A 169 -27.38 22.39 20.68
C PRO A 169 -27.69 21.22 21.61
N ASP A 170 -27.52 21.44 22.91
CA ASP A 170 -27.82 20.48 23.97
C ASP A 170 -28.98 20.93 24.86
N GLU A 171 -29.71 19.96 25.41
CA GLU A 171 -30.87 20.19 26.26
C GLU A 171 -30.66 19.49 27.63
N LEU A 172 -31.45 19.86 28.64
CA LEU A 172 -31.43 19.19 29.94
C LEU A 172 -32.22 17.87 29.87
N GLU A 173 -31.78 16.85 30.61
CA GLU A 173 -32.45 15.54 30.61
C GLU A 173 -33.93 15.61 31.06
N CYS A 174 -34.81 15.00 30.27
CA CYS A 174 -36.21 14.79 30.60
C CYS A 174 -36.40 13.35 31.09
N ARG A 175 -36.91 13.21 32.32
CA ARG A 175 -37.16 11.90 32.96
C ARG A 175 -38.65 11.71 33.24
N SER A 176 -39.09 10.46 33.18
CA SER A 176 -40.45 10.06 33.55
C SER A 176 -40.70 10.30 35.04
N SER A 177 -41.90 10.79 35.36
CA SER A 177 -42.29 11.09 36.74
C SER A 177 -42.53 9.84 37.59
N THR A 178 -42.76 8.67 36.98
CA THR A 178 -43.12 7.44 37.70
C THR A 178 -41.92 6.53 37.96
N ASN A 179 -41.07 6.33 36.95
CA ASN A 179 -39.97 5.33 36.99
C ASN A 179 -38.57 5.94 36.81
N ASN A 180 -38.45 7.27 36.79
CA ASN A 180 -37.18 7.99 36.56
C ASN A 180 -36.43 7.60 35.27
N GLN A 181 -37.14 7.00 34.31
CA GLN A 181 -36.59 6.59 33.02
C GLN A 181 -36.34 7.82 32.14
N LEU A 182 -35.20 7.83 31.45
CA LEU A 182 -34.85 8.89 30.51
C LEU A 182 -35.70 8.79 29.24
N LEU A 183 -36.18 9.94 28.75
CA LEU A 183 -36.82 10.01 27.44
C LEU A 183 -35.75 9.81 26.35
N THR A 184 -35.87 8.74 25.57
CA THR A 184 -34.85 8.30 24.57
C THR A 184 -35.32 8.41 23.12
N SER A 185 -36.63 8.41 22.86
CA SER A 185 -37.18 8.51 21.51
C SER A 185 -38.53 9.23 21.48
N GLN A 186 -38.91 9.75 20.32
CA GLN A 186 -40.19 10.42 20.12
C GLN A 186 -41.40 9.49 20.36
N THR A 187 -41.25 8.18 20.15
CA THR A 187 -42.34 7.20 20.34
C THR A 187 -42.78 7.07 21.80
N GLN A 188 -41.90 7.37 22.76
CA GLN A 188 -42.20 7.34 24.19
C GLN A 188 -43.09 8.50 24.64
N LEU A 189 -43.25 9.56 23.83
CA LEU A 189 -44.18 10.66 24.11
C LEU A 189 -45.66 10.24 24.02
N LEU A 190 -45.95 9.06 23.45
CA LEU A 190 -47.30 8.48 23.47
C LEU A 190 -47.69 7.95 24.85
N ASP A 191 -46.72 7.77 25.76
CA ASP A 191 -46.96 7.41 27.15
C ASP A 191 -47.19 8.67 27.99
N HIS A 192 -48.28 8.69 28.78
CA HIS A 192 -48.61 9.79 29.69
C HIS A 192 -47.64 9.94 30.87
N ALA A 193 -46.66 9.03 31.01
CA ALA A 193 -45.64 9.07 32.05
C ALA A 193 -44.57 10.16 31.88
N PHE A 194 -44.53 10.87 30.74
CA PHE A 194 -43.61 11.97 30.47
C PHE A 194 -44.34 13.32 30.39
N ASN A 195 -43.96 14.28 31.25
CA ASN A 195 -44.51 15.64 31.28
C ASN A 195 -43.61 16.68 30.59
N CYS A 196 -42.52 16.24 29.96
CA CYS A 196 -41.55 17.10 29.28
C CYS A 196 -41.29 16.59 27.86
N THR A 197 -40.90 17.51 26.98
CA THR A 197 -40.59 17.26 25.57
C THR A 197 -39.31 18.00 25.19
N TYR A 198 -38.53 17.45 24.27
CA TYR A 198 -37.36 18.15 23.74
C TYR A 198 -37.72 19.03 22.54
N ALA A 199 -37.09 20.20 22.44
CA ALA A 199 -37.32 21.12 21.31
C ALA A 199 -36.83 20.52 19.98
N CYS A 200 -35.78 19.70 20.05
CA CYS A 200 -35.18 19.04 18.90
C CYS A 200 -36.13 18.14 18.10
N PHE A 201 -37.21 17.59 18.69
CA PHE A 201 -38.14 16.70 17.97
C PHE A 201 -38.95 17.40 16.87
N GLY A 202 -39.06 18.73 16.92
CA GLY A 202 -39.68 19.53 15.86
C GLY A 202 -38.74 19.84 14.68
N THR A 203 -37.46 19.47 14.79
CA THR A 203 -36.47 19.76 13.75
C THR A 203 -36.51 18.73 12.64
N SER A 204 -36.18 19.16 11.42
CA SER A 204 -36.03 18.26 10.28
C SER A 204 -34.69 18.52 9.61
N GLN A 205 -34.07 17.45 9.11
CA GLN A 205 -32.89 17.54 8.26
C GLN A 205 -33.20 16.89 6.90
N PRO A 206 -32.61 17.37 5.81
CA PRO A 206 -32.66 16.69 4.53
C PRO A 206 -32.23 15.23 4.67
N LEU A 207 -32.91 14.31 3.99
CA LEU A 207 -32.63 12.85 3.98
C LEU A 207 -32.89 12.12 5.32
N ARG A 208 -33.34 12.82 6.37
CA ARG A 208 -33.69 12.24 7.67
C ARG A 208 -35.10 12.63 8.08
N ALA A 209 -35.85 11.68 8.64
CA ALA A 209 -37.17 11.96 9.17
C ALA A 209 -37.08 12.37 10.65
N ALA A 210 -37.87 13.34 11.08
CA ALA A 210 -37.93 13.76 12.49
C ALA A 210 -38.26 12.58 13.45
N SER A 211 -39.03 11.60 12.97
CA SER A 211 -39.34 10.36 13.71
C SER A 211 -38.14 9.44 14.00
N GLU A 212 -36.97 9.73 13.43
CA GLU A 212 -35.74 8.98 13.64
C GLU A 212 -34.86 9.58 14.73
N ILE A 213 -35.20 10.76 15.26
CA ILE A 213 -34.39 11.42 16.27
C ILE A 213 -34.33 10.55 17.53
N ALA A 214 -33.10 10.19 17.90
CA ALA A 214 -32.76 9.51 19.13
C ALA A 214 -32.10 10.49 20.11
N ILE A 215 -32.13 10.16 21.39
CA ILE A 215 -31.49 10.96 22.44
C ILE A 215 -30.35 10.17 23.07
N ILE A 216 -29.22 10.85 23.24
CA ILE A 216 -28.03 10.30 23.88
C ILE A 216 -27.50 11.31 24.89
N SER A 217 -26.95 10.82 26.01
CA SER A 217 -26.25 11.68 26.97
C SER A 217 -25.02 12.32 26.32
N LYS A 218 -24.82 13.62 26.53
CA LYS A 218 -23.64 14.35 26.00
C LYS A 218 -22.33 13.73 26.50
N LYS A 219 -22.30 13.27 27.75
CA LYS A 219 -21.19 12.53 28.34
C LYS A 219 -20.84 11.24 27.60
N ALA A 220 -21.82 10.54 27.02
CA ALA A 220 -21.55 9.30 26.29
C ALA A 220 -20.74 9.53 25.01
N ILE A 221 -21.00 10.64 24.31
CA ILE A 221 -20.31 10.98 23.06
C ILE A 221 -18.93 11.58 23.36
N PHE A 222 -18.89 12.58 24.24
CA PHE A 222 -17.66 13.35 24.49
C PHE A 222 -16.75 12.70 25.54
N GLY A 223 -17.28 11.85 26.42
CA GLY A 223 -16.52 11.15 27.46
C GLY A 223 -15.48 10.16 26.92
N HIS A 224 -15.74 9.57 25.75
CA HIS A 224 -14.81 8.66 25.07
C HIS A 224 -14.04 9.34 23.92
N PHE A 225 -14.28 10.63 23.69
CA PHE A 225 -13.79 11.36 22.52
C PHE A 225 -12.26 11.47 22.43
N SER A 226 -11.58 11.46 23.57
CA SER A 226 -10.11 11.44 23.65
C SER A 226 -9.49 10.24 22.93
N ILE A 227 -10.18 9.08 22.94
CA ILE A 227 -9.77 7.88 22.21
C ILE A 227 -9.82 8.14 20.69
N LEU A 228 -10.86 8.84 20.23
CA LEU A 228 -11.02 9.23 18.84
C LEU A 228 -9.98 10.27 18.42
N GLN A 229 -9.62 11.22 19.29
CA GLN A 229 -8.58 12.23 19.02
C GLN A 229 -7.21 11.63 18.70
N ALA A 230 -6.83 10.55 19.38
CA ALA A 230 -5.61 9.82 19.05
C ALA A 230 -5.66 9.21 17.63
N ALA A 231 -6.80 8.62 17.26
CA ALA A 231 -7.03 8.11 15.90
C ALA A 231 -7.06 9.26 14.86
N LEU A 232 -7.61 10.42 15.21
CA LEU A 232 -7.66 11.64 14.39
C LEU A 232 -6.25 12.16 14.07
N ALA A 233 -5.35 12.21 15.05
CA ALA A 233 -3.97 12.66 14.87
C ALA A 233 -3.17 11.73 13.93
N LEU A 234 -3.32 10.42 14.12
CA LEU A 234 -2.70 9.41 13.25
C LEU A 234 -3.22 9.57 11.82
N THR A 235 -4.53 9.51 11.62
CA THR A 235 -5.14 9.47 10.28
C THR A 235 -5.01 10.79 9.52
N GLY A 236 -5.03 11.94 10.21
CA GLY A 236 -4.80 13.25 9.60
C GLY A 236 -3.41 13.37 8.96
N ALA A 237 -2.36 12.91 9.65
CA ALA A 237 -0.99 12.95 9.14
C ALA A 237 -0.82 12.10 7.86
N PHE A 238 -1.36 10.88 7.86
CA PHE A 238 -1.31 9.99 6.69
C PHE A 238 -2.25 10.46 5.56
N GLY A 239 -3.36 11.11 5.89
CA GLY A 239 -4.29 11.64 4.89
C GLY A 239 -3.76 12.81 4.10
N VAL A 240 -2.98 13.69 4.73
CA VAL A 240 -2.23 14.73 4.00
C VAL A 240 -1.21 14.08 3.06
N ILE A 241 -0.48 13.06 3.52
CA ILE A 241 0.51 12.36 2.70
C ILE A 241 -0.15 11.66 1.50
N SER A 242 -1.25 10.93 1.71
CA SER A 242 -2.03 10.27 0.66
C SER A 242 -2.54 11.27 -0.39
N ALA A 243 -3.09 12.41 0.06
CA ALA A 243 -3.55 13.47 -0.83
C ALA A 243 -2.41 14.08 -1.65
N LEU A 244 -1.21 14.22 -1.07
CA LEU A 244 -0.03 14.70 -1.78
C LEU A 244 0.43 13.70 -2.85
N PHE A 245 0.36 12.40 -2.60
CA PHE A 245 0.63 11.38 -3.63
C PHE A 245 -0.38 11.43 -4.78
N GLY A 246 -1.67 11.68 -4.49
CA GLY A 246 -2.68 11.87 -5.54
C GLY A 246 -2.47 13.11 -6.42
N CYS A 247 -1.71 14.10 -5.92
CA CYS A 247 -1.38 15.34 -6.65
C CYS A 247 -0.08 15.26 -7.47
N ILE A 248 0.76 14.24 -7.27
CA ILE A 248 2.07 14.09 -7.93
C ILE A 248 1.92 13.22 -9.20
N PRO A 249 2.69 13.47 -10.29
CA PRO A 249 2.69 12.60 -11.46
C PRO A 249 2.86 11.12 -11.07
N MET A 250 1.83 10.34 -11.36
CA MET A 250 1.57 9.01 -10.78
C MET A 250 2.35 7.88 -11.47
N HIS A 251 3.57 8.17 -11.88
CA HIS A 251 4.43 7.21 -12.51
C HIS A 251 5.62 6.92 -11.61
N ARG A 252 5.71 5.65 -11.20
CA ARG A 252 6.78 5.17 -10.34
C ARG A 252 8.16 5.28 -11.01
N LYS A 253 8.24 5.08 -12.32
CA LYS A 253 9.51 5.10 -13.08
C LYS A 253 9.68 6.40 -13.87
N SER A 254 10.81 7.07 -13.65
CA SER A 254 11.20 8.26 -14.44
C SER A 254 11.85 7.83 -15.76
N THR A 255 11.68 8.64 -16.80
CA THR A 255 12.43 8.43 -18.06
C THR A 255 13.90 8.77 -17.86
N GLU A 256 14.78 8.20 -18.69
CA GLU A 256 16.22 8.51 -18.65
C GLU A 256 16.46 10.00 -18.90
N ALA A 257 15.67 10.63 -19.78
CA ALA A 257 15.72 12.07 -20.02
C ALA A 257 15.39 12.88 -18.75
N GLU A 258 14.28 12.54 -18.06
CA GLU A 258 13.87 13.17 -16.79
C GLU A 258 14.95 13.01 -15.71
N LEU A 259 15.57 11.83 -15.60
CA LEU A 259 16.64 11.56 -14.63
C LEU A 259 17.89 12.40 -14.93
N ARG A 260 18.31 12.45 -16.19
CA ARG A 260 19.47 13.27 -16.63
C ARG A 260 19.20 14.75 -16.43
N GLU A 261 17.99 15.22 -16.72
CA GLU A 261 17.56 16.59 -16.46
C GLU A 261 17.58 16.90 -14.96
N THR A 262 17.05 16.01 -14.13
CA THR A 262 17.09 16.13 -12.67
C THR A 262 18.53 16.25 -12.15
N ILE A 263 19.47 15.49 -12.71
CA ILE A 263 20.89 15.57 -12.36
C ILE A 263 21.49 16.92 -12.76
N ARG A 264 21.16 17.39 -13.97
CA ARG A 264 21.66 18.67 -14.53
C ARG A 264 21.13 19.87 -13.74
N HIS A 265 19.81 19.91 -13.53
CA HIS A 265 19.13 21.00 -12.84
C HIS A 265 19.61 21.17 -11.40
N ASN A 266 19.89 20.07 -10.71
CA ASN A 266 20.30 20.10 -9.31
C ASN A 266 21.83 20.23 -9.11
N GLN A 267 22.61 20.55 -10.15
CA GLN A 267 24.05 20.77 -10.02
C GLN A 267 24.39 21.88 -8.99
N PRO A 268 25.58 21.84 -8.37
CA PRO A 268 25.96 22.83 -7.38
C PRO A 268 26.04 24.21 -8.06
N SER A 269 25.31 25.20 -7.54
CA SER A 269 25.39 26.58 -8.01
C SER A 269 26.54 27.32 -7.32
N LYS A 270 27.11 28.33 -7.99
CA LYS A 270 28.05 29.27 -7.36
C LYS A 270 27.34 30.30 -6.47
N ARG A 271 26.01 30.39 -6.55
CA ARG A 271 25.21 31.31 -5.71
C ARG A 271 25.10 30.76 -4.29
N TYR A 272 25.03 31.66 -3.30
CA TYR A 272 24.79 31.27 -1.91
C TYR A 272 23.46 30.51 -1.80
N GLU A 273 23.51 29.28 -1.30
CA GLU A 273 22.36 28.40 -1.05
C GLU A 273 22.33 28.02 0.43
N THR A 274 21.14 27.90 1.01
CA THR A 274 21.01 27.41 2.39
C THR A 274 21.43 25.94 2.47
N SER A 275 21.94 25.51 3.63
CA SER A 275 22.37 24.13 3.87
C SER A 275 21.26 23.10 3.59
N LYS A 276 20.00 23.45 3.88
CA LYS A 276 18.82 22.62 3.61
C LYS A 276 18.59 22.43 2.11
N VAL A 277 18.68 23.51 1.31
CA VAL A 277 18.51 23.46 -0.15
C VAL A 277 19.65 22.66 -0.79
N ALA A 278 20.90 22.93 -0.40
CA ALA A 278 22.06 22.20 -0.92
C ALA A 278 21.98 20.70 -0.61
N ARG A 279 21.57 20.32 0.60
CA ARG A 279 21.35 18.91 0.99
C ARG A 279 20.24 18.26 0.17
N SER A 280 19.12 18.95 -0.04
CA SER A 280 18.00 18.47 -0.87
C SER A 280 18.44 18.20 -2.31
N LYS A 281 19.10 19.18 -2.96
CA LYS A 281 19.64 19.04 -4.33
C LYS A 281 20.67 17.92 -4.44
N ARG A 282 21.53 17.74 -3.43
CA ARG A 282 22.49 16.61 -3.39
C ARG A 282 21.77 15.26 -3.30
N SER A 283 20.74 15.17 -2.46
CA SER A 283 19.92 13.96 -2.32
C SER A 283 19.19 13.60 -3.62
N ALA A 284 18.55 14.58 -4.27
CA ALA A 284 17.82 14.39 -5.53
C ALA A 284 18.75 13.88 -6.65
N ARG A 285 19.94 14.47 -6.80
CA ARG A 285 20.95 13.99 -7.76
C ARG A 285 21.43 12.58 -7.48
N LYS A 286 21.68 12.27 -6.21
CA LYS A 286 22.16 10.95 -5.80
C LYS A 286 21.12 9.88 -6.16
N HIS A 287 19.86 10.12 -5.80
CA HIS A 287 18.76 9.21 -6.13
C HIS A 287 18.57 9.03 -7.64
N ALA A 288 18.60 10.13 -8.42
CA ALA A 288 18.49 10.05 -9.88
C ALA A 288 19.63 9.27 -10.55
N ARG A 289 20.87 9.39 -10.05
CA ARG A 289 22.01 8.58 -10.53
C ARG A 289 21.85 7.11 -10.21
N GLU A 290 21.49 6.80 -8.96
CA GLU A 290 21.28 5.41 -8.54
C GLU A 290 20.15 4.73 -9.31
N GLU A 291 19.08 5.44 -9.66
CA GLU A 291 18.01 4.91 -10.49
C GLU A 291 18.47 4.68 -11.93
N LEU A 292 19.24 5.60 -12.50
CA LEU A 292 19.83 5.46 -13.84
C LEU A 292 20.78 4.26 -13.92
N ASP A 293 21.65 4.10 -12.93
CA ASP A 293 22.63 3.02 -12.88
C ASP A 293 21.95 1.65 -12.66
N ARG A 294 20.88 1.60 -11.85
CA ARG A 294 20.14 0.37 -11.56
C ARG A 294 19.12 -0.01 -12.64
N GLY A 295 18.67 0.93 -13.47
CA GLY A 295 17.59 0.73 -14.44
C GLY A 295 16.22 0.42 -13.81
N GLU A 296 16.09 0.58 -12.50
CA GLU A 296 14.90 0.29 -11.70
C GLU A 296 14.68 1.35 -10.61
N TYR A 297 13.43 1.81 -10.51
CA TYR A 297 13.01 2.70 -9.43
C TYR A 297 13.04 1.97 -8.08
N ARG A 298 13.70 2.59 -7.10
CA ARG A 298 13.54 2.21 -5.68
C ARG A 298 12.95 3.38 -4.90
N PRO A 299 11.89 3.13 -4.10
CA PRO A 299 11.31 4.14 -3.24
C PRO A 299 12.35 4.66 -2.24
N GLY A 300 12.29 5.95 -1.94
CA GLY A 300 13.18 6.56 -0.94
C GLY A 300 12.95 5.99 0.46
N ALA A 301 13.96 6.07 1.32
CA ALA A 301 13.88 5.57 2.70
C ALA A 301 12.68 6.11 3.48
N MET A 302 12.34 7.39 3.27
CA MET A 302 11.18 8.03 3.89
C MET A 302 9.85 7.38 3.44
N THR A 303 9.68 7.11 2.14
CA THR A 303 8.46 6.46 1.62
C THR A 303 8.31 5.02 2.10
N MET A 304 9.44 4.30 2.26
CA MET A 304 9.46 2.97 2.86
C MET A 304 9.05 3.02 4.34
N CYS A 305 9.59 3.98 5.10
CA CYS A 305 9.23 4.18 6.51
C CYS A 305 7.73 4.43 6.68
N TRP A 306 7.15 5.34 5.90
CA TRP A 306 5.70 5.60 5.94
C TRP A 306 4.86 4.36 5.60
N THR A 307 5.29 3.57 4.61
CA THR A 307 4.63 2.32 4.24
C THR A 307 4.65 1.31 5.39
N ILE A 308 5.81 1.14 6.04
CA ILE A 308 6.00 0.22 7.16
C ILE A 308 5.18 0.66 8.38
N LEU A 309 5.12 1.96 8.66
CA LEU A 309 4.33 2.52 9.77
C LEU A 309 2.82 2.44 9.50
N ALA A 310 2.38 2.57 8.25
CA ALA A 310 0.94 2.55 7.91
C ALA A 310 0.27 1.22 8.26
N VAL A 311 0.93 0.09 8.05
CA VAL A 311 0.35 -1.26 8.28
C VAL A 311 -0.07 -1.48 9.75
N PRO A 312 0.78 -1.31 10.78
CA PRO A 312 0.34 -1.43 12.16
C PRO A 312 -0.62 -0.30 12.56
N SER A 313 -0.51 0.90 11.98
CA SER A 313 -1.47 1.98 12.22
C SER A 313 -2.89 1.63 11.80
N VAL A 314 -3.08 0.87 10.71
CA VAL A 314 -4.40 0.36 10.30
C VAL A 314 -5.03 -0.47 11.41
N ALA A 315 -4.30 -1.42 12.00
CA ALA A 315 -4.81 -2.26 13.08
C ALA A 315 -5.16 -1.46 14.34
N ILE A 316 -4.28 -0.52 14.74
CA ILE A 316 -4.52 0.36 15.88
C ILE A 316 -5.79 1.18 15.67
N VAL A 317 -5.96 1.79 14.50
CA VAL A 317 -7.12 2.65 14.23
C VAL A 317 -8.41 1.86 14.09
N ILE A 318 -8.37 0.62 13.57
CA ILE A 318 -9.52 -0.30 13.63
C ILE A 318 -9.96 -0.52 15.08
N ILE A 319 -9.02 -0.87 15.97
CA ILE A 319 -9.32 -1.12 17.37
C ILE A 319 -9.88 0.14 18.04
N LEU A 320 -9.24 1.30 17.85
CA LEU A 320 -9.70 2.56 18.44
C LEU A 320 -11.11 2.95 17.95
N ASN A 321 -11.40 2.79 16.65
CA ASN A 321 -12.70 3.10 16.07
C ASN A 321 -13.80 2.18 16.62
N GLU A 322 -13.56 0.87 16.67
CA GLU A 322 -14.57 -0.07 17.16
C GLU A 322 -14.74 0.00 18.68
N VAL A 323 -13.65 0.16 19.44
CA VAL A 323 -13.75 0.44 20.87
C VAL A 323 -14.57 1.71 21.09
N PHE A 324 -14.33 2.79 20.37
CA PHE A 324 -15.11 4.02 20.54
C PHE A 324 -16.60 3.85 20.20
N ILE A 325 -16.92 3.20 19.08
CA ILE A 325 -18.32 3.01 18.63
C ILE A 325 -19.07 2.01 19.53
N LEU A 326 -18.38 1.02 20.09
CA LEU A 326 -18.98 -0.06 20.89
C LEU A 326 -18.86 0.14 22.41
N ALA A 327 -18.00 1.04 22.90
CA ALA A 327 -17.80 1.28 24.34
C ALA A 327 -18.99 1.96 25.02
N HIS A 328 -20.00 2.42 24.28
CA HIS A 328 -21.23 2.94 24.86
C HIS A 328 -22.05 1.79 25.47
N GLU A 329 -22.49 1.92 26.73
CA GLU A 329 -23.40 0.97 27.37
C GLU A 329 -24.69 0.86 26.55
N GLY A 330 -24.89 -0.29 25.88
CA GLY A 330 -26.03 -0.54 24.99
C GLY A 330 -25.75 -0.32 23.49
N GLY A 331 -24.57 0.21 23.13
CA GLY A 331 -24.17 0.53 21.75
C GLY A 331 -24.95 1.70 21.14
N PHE A 332 -24.38 2.36 20.14
CA PHE A 332 -25.15 3.34 19.35
C PHE A 332 -26.26 2.60 18.61
N GLN A 333 -27.51 2.99 18.87
CA GLN A 333 -28.67 2.40 18.19
C GLN A 333 -28.52 2.58 16.67
N SER A 334 -28.65 1.47 15.94
CA SER A 334 -28.66 1.49 14.49
C SER A 334 -30.09 1.48 13.95
N SER A 335 -30.39 2.34 12.99
CA SER A 335 -31.66 2.36 12.27
C SER A 335 -31.48 1.76 10.88
N GLU A 336 -32.25 0.72 10.57
CA GLU A 336 -32.30 0.07 9.24
C GLU A 336 -33.53 0.51 8.42
N LYS A 337 -34.20 1.62 8.79
CA LYS A 337 -35.45 2.03 8.13
C LYS A 337 -35.29 2.10 6.60
N PRO A 338 -36.30 1.65 5.82
CA PRO A 338 -36.14 1.24 4.42
C PRO A 338 -35.78 2.33 3.40
N TYR A 339 -35.78 3.62 3.78
CA TYR A 339 -35.63 4.74 2.84
C TYR A 339 -34.50 5.73 3.13
N ALA A 340 -33.68 5.53 4.17
CA ALA A 340 -32.65 6.52 4.52
C ALA A 340 -31.24 6.05 4.12
N ILE A 341 -30.56 6.88 3.33
CA ILE A 341 -29.11 6.90 3.04
C ILE A 341 -28.55 5.72 2.20
N GLY A 342 -28.98 4.48 2.44
CA GLY A 342 -28.53 3.30 1.68
C GLY A 342 -28.91 3.31 0.19
N GLN A 343 -29.93 4.06 -0.20
CA GLN A 343 -30.42 4.13 -1.59
C GLN A 343 -29.60 5.07 -2.49
N TRP A 344 -28.85 6.03 -1.93
CA TRP A 344 -27.99 6.93 -2.72
C TRP A 344 -26.57 6.39 -2.91
N GLY A 345 -26.14 5.45 -2.07
CA GLY A 345 -24.84 4.79 -2.21
C GLY A 345 -24.60 4.16 -3.60
N PRO A 346 -25.56 3.42 -4.17
CA PRO A 346 -25.47 2.92 -5.54
C PRO A 346 -25.34 4.05 -6.58
N TRP A 347 -26.10 5.13 -6.46
CA TRP A 347 -25.99 6.28 -7.37
C TRP A 347 -24.61 6.93 -7.31
N VAL A 348 -24.09 7.17 -6.11
CA VAL A 348 -22.73 7.69 -5.91
C VAL A 348 -21.70 6.75 -6.52
N SER A 349 -21.87 5.43 -6.36
CA SER A 349 -20.99 4.43 -6.96
C SER A 349 -21.02 4.46 -8.50
N VAL A 350 -22.20 4.64 -9.11
CA VAL A 350 -22.35 4.81 -10.57
C VAL A 350 -21.63 6.07 -11.05
N PHE A 351 -21.81 7.21 -10.38
CA PHE A 351 -21.13 8.46 -10.74
C PHE A 351 -19.61 8.34 -10.60
N LEU A 352 -19.12 7.73 -9.51
CA LEU A 352 -17.69 7.51 -9.30
C LEU A 352 -17.09 6.55 -10.34
N ALA A 353 -17.82 5.51 -10.73
CA ALA A 353 -17.41 4.61 -11.81
C ALA A 353 -17.33 5.35 -13.15
N ALA A 354 -18.31 6.21 -13.46
CA ALA A 354 -18.30 7.04 -14.66
C ALA A 354 -17.13 8.04 -14.68
N ILE A 355 -16.85 8.71 -13.56
CA ILE A 355 -15.69 9.61 -13.40
C ILE A 355 -14.39 8.81 -13.61
N SER A 356 -14.26 7.65 -12.98
CA SER A 356 -13.09 6.78 -13.10
C SER A 356 -12.86 6.34 -14.56
N ALA A 357 -13.93 5.96 -15.28
CA ALA A 357 -13.85 5.60 -16.69
C ALA A 357 -13.41 6.79 -17.57
N CYS A 358 -13.94 7.98 -17.30
CA CYS A 358 -13.54 9.21 -17.99
C CYS A 358 -12.06 9.55 -17.73
N MET A 359 -11.62 9.43 -16.48
CA MET A 359 -10.22 9.63 -16.11
C MET A 359 -9.31 8.66 -16.85
N VAL A 360 -9.62 7.36 -16.83
CA VAL A 360 -8.81 6.35 -17.53
C VAL A 360 -8.71 6.69 -19.01
N LYS A 361 -9.84 6.97 -19.68
CA LYS A 361 -9.84 7.36 -21.10
C LYS A 361 -8.99 8.59 -21.39
N PHE A 362 -8.98 9.57 -20.48
CA PHE A 362 -8.17 10.78 -20.60
C PHE A 362 -6.66 10.51 -20.42
N TYR A 363 -6.28 9.61 -19.51
CA TYR A 363 -4.88 9.31 -19.19
C TYR A 363 -4.25 8.20 -20.05
N THR A 364 -5.05 7.27 -20.61
CA THR A 364 -4.56 6.13 -21.40
C THR A 364 -3.61 6.53 -22.54
N PRO A 365 -3.88 7.57 -23.37
CA PRO A 365 -2.97 7.95 -24.46
C PRO A 365 -1.59 8.37 -23.96
N ARG A 366 -1.55 9.17 -22.88
CA ARG A 366 -0.30 9.62 -22.24
C ARG A 366 0.45 8.45 -21.60
N TRP A 367 -0.28 7.54 -20.94
CA TRP A 367 0.30 6.34 -20.35
C TRP A 367 0.93 5.44 -21.43
N ASN A 368 0.23 5.17 -22.54
CA ASN A 368 0.74 4.37 -23.66
C ASN A 368 2.03 4.98 -24.26
N ALA A 369 2.04 6.29 -24.50
CA ALA A 369 3.23 6.98 -25.02
C ALA A 369 4.42 6.84 -24.06
N ARG A 370 4.18 6.97 -22.75
CA ARG A 370 5.21 6.80 -21.73
C ARG A 370 5.72 5.35 -21.63
N GLN A 371 4.83 4.37 -21.69
CA GLN A 371 5.21 2.95 -21.67
C GLN A 371 6.07 2.59 -22.88
N LYS A 372 5.79 3.16 -24.05
CA LYS A 372 6.64 2.99 -25.22
C LYS A 372 8.08 3.46 -24.95
N ILE A 373 8.25 4.68 -24.45
CA ILE A 373 9.56 5.24 -24.08
C ILE A 373 10.27 4.35 -23.06
N LEU A 374 9.59 3.98 -21.97
CA LEU A 374 10.18 3.14 -20.92
C LEU A 374 10.57 1.75 -21.40
N SER A 375 9.84 1.20 -22.38
CA SER A 375 10.15 -0.10 -23.00
C SER A 375 11.39 -0.01 -23.90
N GLU A 376 11.54 1.09 -24.65
CA GLU A 376 12.70 1.35 -25.50
C GLU A 376 13.96 1.59 -24.63
N GLU A 377 13.84 2.41 -23.58
CA GLU A 377 14.91 2.65 -22.62
C GLU A 377 15.33 1.35 -21.90
N ARG A 378 14.38 0.48 -21.55
CA ARG A 378 14.70 -0.81 -20.93
C ARG A 378 15.47 -1.73 -21.88
N LYS A 379 15.09 -1.79 -23.15
CA LYS A 379 15.84 -2.55 -24.17
C LYS A 379 17.25 -2.00 -24.35
N ALA A 380 17.39 -0.66 -24.43
CA ALA A 380 18.69 -0.01 -24.54
C ALA A 380 19.58 -0.24 -23.31
N PHE A 381 19.00 -0.21 -22.11
CA PHE A 381 19.70 -0.53 -20.86
C PHE A 381 20.18 -1.98 -20.82
N ASN A 382 19.32 -2.93 -21.20
CA ASN A 382 19.68 -4.36 -21.28
C ASN A 382 20.81 -4.59 -22.29
N LEU A 383 20.72 -3.98 -23.48
CA LEU A 383 21.75 -4.06 -24.52
C LEU A 383 23.10 -3.51 -24.03
N ARG A 384 23.10 -2.33 -23.37
CA ARG A 384 24.32 -1.72 -22.83
C ARG A 384 25.00 -2.60 -21.78
N ASN A 385 24.21 -3.30 -20.97
CA ASN A 385 24.71 -4.12 -19.88
C ASN A 385 24.95 -5.58 -20.28
N GLY A 386 24.82 -5.93 -21.56
CA GLY A 386 24.97 -7.31 -22.04
C GLY A 386 23.96 -8.27 -21.43
N ILE A 387 22.79 -7.77 -20.99
CA ILE A 387 21.70 -8.59 -20.48
C ILE A 387 20.94 -9.08 -21.71
N GLU A 388 21.25 -10.28 -22.18
CA GLU A 388 20.47 -10.92 -23.24
C GLU A 388 19.00 -11.03 -22.80
N GLU A 389 18.09 -10.41 -23.55
CA GLU A 389 16.69 -10.78 -23.47
C GLU A 389 16.60 -12.23 -23.97
N GLN A 390 16.62 -13.21 -23.07
CA GLN A 390 16.00 -14.51 -23.35
C GLN A 390 14.50 -14.24 -23.55
N GLY A 391 14.19 -13.83 -24.77
CA GLY A 391 12.85 -13.48 -25.20
C GLY A 391 11.96 -14.71 -25.14
N ASN A 392 10.99 -14.64 -24.23
CA ASN A 392 9.72 -15.34 -24.29
C ASN A 392 8.87 -14.96 -25.53
N THR A 393 9.51 -14.53 -26.63
CA THR A 393 8.88 -14.17 -27.90
C THR A 393 8.67 -15.37 -28.81
N ASN A 394 9.39 -16.48 -28.60
CA ASN A 394 9.19 -17.71 -29.38
C ASN A 394 8.07 -18.59 -28.79
N ALA A 395 7.84 -18.57 -27.48
CA ALA A 395 6.81 -19.41 -26.87
C ALA A 395 5.37 -18.88 -27.10
N LYS A 396 5.15 -17.57 -27.25
CA LYS A 396 3.82 -17.00 -27.55
C LYS A 396 3.41 -17.12 -29.01
N ASN A 397 4.36 -17.01 -29.93
CA ASN A 397 4.06 -17.14 -31.36
C ASN A 397 3.91 -18.62 -31.76
N GLU A 398 4.53 -19.54 -31.03
CA GLU A 398 4.39 -20.97 -31.28
C GLU A 398 3.20 -21.61 -30.56
N SER A 399 2.77 -21.06 -29.41
CA SER A 399 1.51 -21.47 -28.75
C SER A 399 0.26 -20.92 -29.43
N SER A 400 0.31 -19.71 -30.03
CA SER A 400 -0.80 -19.19 -30.83
C SER A 400 -0.92 -19.91 -32.19
N LYS A 401 0.19 -20.42 -32.74
CA LYS A 401 0.17 -21.18 -34.01
C LYS A 401 -0.21 -22.65 -33.82
N ARG A 402 0.08 -23.24 -32.65
CA ARG A 402 -0.36 -24.60 -32.30
C ARG A 402 -1.81 -24.69 -31.86
N LEU A 403 -2.48 -23.58 -31.52
CA LEU A 403 -3.89 -23.61 -31.12
C LEU A 403 -4.86 -23.77 -32.30
N ASP A 404 -4.46 -23.33 -33.49
CA ASP A 404 -5.30 -23.45 -34.70
C ASP A 404 -5.23 -24.86 -35.33
N ASP A 405 -4.20 -25.64 -35.00
CA ASP A 405 -3.98 -27.00 -35.55
C ASP A 405 -4.59 -28.13 -34.68
N ILE A 406 -5.11 -27.83 -33.48
CA ILE A 406 -5.63 -28.84 -32.53
C ILE A 406 -7.16 -29.01 -32.60
N GLU A 407 -7.88 -28.17 -33.36
CA GLU A 407 -9.33 -28.28 -33.56
C GLU A 407 -9.73 -29.31 -34.65
N ALA A 408 -8.90 -30.33 -34.88
CA ALA A 408 -9.23 -31.47 -35.72
C ALA A 408 -8.73 -32.78 -35.06
N GLY A 409 -9.59 -33.46 -34.30
CA GLY A 409 -9.40 -34.88 -33.97
C GLY A 409 -9.45 -35.27 -32.49
N GLN A 410 -10.67 -35.27 -31.96
CA GLN A 410 -11.27 -36.24 -31.01
C GLN A 410 -10.39 -37.38 -30.41
N LYS A 411 -10.21 -37.40 -29.07
CA LYS A 411 -10.74 -38.38 -28.08
C LYS A 411 -9.86 -38.45 -26.80
N THR A 412 -10.54 -38.32 -25.66
CA THR A 412 -10.06 -38.49 -24.26
C THR A 412 -10.16 -39.98 -23.81
N PRO A 413 -9.84 -40.36 -22.55
CA PRO A 413 -8.57 -40.24 -21.82
C PRO A 413 -8.12 -41.60 -21.22
N GLU A 414 -6.82 -41.82 -20.99
CA GLU A 414 -6.35 -42.73 -19.94
C GLU A 414 -5.17 -42.08 -19.19
N ILE A 415 -5.30 -42.01 -17.87
CA ILE A 415 -4.27 -41.59 -16.93
C ILE A 415 -3.48 -42.85 -16.56
N PRO A 416 -2.13 -42.79 -16.56
CA PRO A 416 -1.47 -43.10 -15.31
C PRO A 416 -0.41 -42.06 -14.93
N THR A 417 -0.28 -41.96 -13.62
CA THR A 417 0.39 -40.93 -12.85
C THR A 417 1.90 -41.20 -12.70
N ILE A 418 2.62 -40.09 -12.46
CA ILE A 418 3.88 -39.88 -11.71
C ILE A 418 5.26 -40.00 -12.42
N ILE A 419 6.03 -38.93 -12.15
CA ILE A 419 7.50 -38.76 -12.00
C ILE A 419 8.20 -38.04 -13.18
N PRO A 420 8.66 -36.78 -13.01
CA PRO A 420 9.54 -36.12 -13.95
C PRO A 420 11.00 -36.28 -13.51
N ALA A 421 11.80 -37.00 -14.29
CA ALA A 421 13.25 -36.89 -14.24
C ALA A 421 13.87 -37.27 -15.60
N THR A 422 14.42 -36.24 -16.25
CA THR A 422 15.73 -36.19 -16.92
C THR A 422 16.15 -37.23 -17.97
N GLN A 423 16.74 -36.68 -19.05
CA GLN A 423 17.64 -37.29 -20.05
C GLN A 423 16.96 -38.28 -21.02
N SER A 424 17.23 -38.25 -22.32
CA SER A 424 18.55 -38.16 -22.93
C SER A 424 18.48 -37.94 -24.46
N GLY A 425 19.55 -37.33 -25.00
CA GLY A 425 20.17 -37.73 -26.27
C GLY A 425 19.79 -36.95 -27.55
N HIS A 426 20.67 -36.75 -28.54
CA HIS A 426 22.10 -37.08 -28.68
C HIS A 426 22.58 -36.61 -30.10
N ILE A 427 23.84 -36.14 -30.20
CA ILE A 427 24.85 -36.29 -31.30
C ILE A 427 24.66 -35.52 -32.64
N ALA A 428 25.63 -34.66 -33.02
CA ALA A 428 26.72 -35.00 -33.97
C ALA A 428 27.37 -33.78 -34.68
N ALA A 429 28.71 -33.72 -34.58
CA ALA A 429 29.70 -33.29 -35.58
C ALA A 429 29.67 -31.83 -36.08
N SER A 430 30.75 -31.17 -36.50
CA SER A 430 32.20 -31.32 -36.49
C SER A 430 32.72 -30.08 -37.24
N SER A 431 33.80 -29.45 -36.77
CA SER A 431 34.84 -28.73 -37.54
C SER A 431 34.44 -27.66 -38.57
N ASN A 432 34.89 -26.40 -38.38
CA ASN A 432 35.90 -25.76 -39.25
C ASN A 432 36.06 -24.25 -39.01
N ASN A 433 37.34 -23.86 -38.93
CA ASN A 433 38.00 -22.64 -39.42
C ASN A 433 37.61 -21.23 -38.91
N VAL A 434 38.53 -20.76 -38.05
CA VAL A 434 39.14 -19.42 -37.94
C VAL A 434 39.10 -18.56 -39.23
N SER A 435 38.65 -17.31 -39.10
CA SER A 435 39.39 -16.03 -39.34
C SER A 435 38.46 -14.90 -39.80
N ASN A 436 38.26 -13.88 -38.96
CA ASN A 436 38.60 -12.49 -39.26
C ASN A 436 38.25 -11.56 -38.08
N GLY A 437 39.15 -10.61 -37.84
CA GLY A 437 39.34 -9.96 -36.56
C GLY A 437 38.39 -8.82 -36.20
N SER A 438 38.42 -8.51 -34.91
CA SER A 438 38.35 -7.17 -34.34
C SER A 438 38.49 -7.31 -32.82
N ASP A 439 39.45 -6.57 -32.25
CA ASP A 439 39.71 -6.30 -30.83
C ASP A 439 38.65 -6.83 -29.83
N ILE A 440 38.95 -7.98 -29.23
CA ILE A 440 38.12 -8.65 -28.22
C ILE A 440 38.49 -8.13 -26.83
N VAL A 441 37.59 -7.34 -26.25
CA VAL A 441 37.47 -7.18 -24.80
C VAL A 441 37.14 -8.56 -24.22
N GLY A 442 37.98 -9.05 -23.30
CA GLY A 442 38.05 -10.44 -22.86
C GLY A 442 36.70 -11.14 -22.65
N THR A 443 36.31 -11.97 -23.62
CA THR A 443 35.16 -12.87 -23.54
C THR A 443 35.53 -14.07 -22.67
N VAL A 444 34.93 -14.19 -21.50
CA VAL A 444 34.98 -15.41 -20.68
C VAL A 444 34.25 -16.53 -21.44
N SER A 445 34.85 -17.71 -21.53
CA SER A 445 34.26 -18.83 -22.28
C SER A 445 32.97 -19.33 -21.62
N SER A 446 32.02 -19.81 -22.42
CA SER A 446 30.75 -20.38 -21.93
C SER A 446 30.96 -21.58 -21.00
N GLU A 447 32.08 -22.28 -21.17
CA GLU A 447 32.44 -23.46 -20.39
C GLU A 447 32.85 -23.11 -18.95
N VAL A 448 33.51 -21.96 -18.74
CA VAL A 448 33.86 -21.43 -17.40
C VAL A 448 32.63 -20.99 -16.63
N ILE A 449 31.67 -20.37 -17.32
CA ILE A 449 30.37 -19.99 -16.73
C ILE A 449 29.59 -21.25 -16.33
N ALA A 450 29.60 -22.27 -17.19
CA ALA A 450 28.98 -23.56 -16.91
C ALA A 450 29.64 -24.26 -15.71
N LEU A 451 30.97 -24.27 -15.63
CA LEU A 451 31.73 -24.84 -14.52
C LEU A 451 31.39 -24.14 -13.19
N GLY A 452 31.37 -22.80 -13.18
CA GLY A 452 31.02 -22.02 -12.00
C GLY A 452 29.58 -22.26 -11.52
N THR A 453 28.64 -22.37 -12.45
CA THR A 453 27.21 -22.61 -12.15
C THR A 453 26.99 -24.02 -11.63
N ALA A 454 27.59 -25.02 -12.28
CA ALA A 454 27.55 -26.41 -11.81
C ALA A 454 28.17 -26.54 -10.40
N SER A 455 29.24 -25.78 -10.14
CA SER A 455 29.93 -25.76 -8.84
C SER A 455 29.08 -25.17 -7.71
N ALA A 456 28.32 -24.10 -7.96
CA ALA A 456 27.39 -23.53 -6.97
C ALA A 456 26.19 -24.46 -6.68
N ASN A 457 25.71 -25.18 -7.70
CA ASN A 457 24.56 -26.08 -7.57
C ASN A 457 24.92 -27.48 -7.06
N GLY A 458 26.20 -27.84 -7.07
CA GLY A 458 26.68 -29.13 -6.56
C GLY A 458 26.58 -30.28 -7.56
N HIS A 459 26.54 -29.99 -8.86
CA HIS A 459 26.38 -31.01 -9.92
C HIS A 459 27.72 -31.67 -10.27
N THR A 460 28.19 -32.55 -9.40
CA THR A 460 29.51 -33.21 -9.52
C THR A 460 29.74 -33.92 -10.86
N ASP A 461 28.74 -34.64 -11.39
CA ASP A 461 28.86 -35.34 -12.68
C ASP A 461 29.02 -34.39 -13.88
N THR A 462 28.41 -33.21 -13.79
CA THR A 462 28.55 -32.17 -14.82
C THR A 462 29.92 -31.51 -14.74
N ILE A 463 30.42 -31.28 -13.52
CA ILE A 463 31.76 -30.73 -13.28
C ILE A 463 32.83 -31.67 -13.81
N LEU A 464 32.71 -32.97 -13.55
CA LEU A 464 33.61 -33.99 -14.10
C LEU A 464 33.70 -33.90 -15.62
N ARG A 465 32.54 -33.90 -16.30
CA ARG A 465 32.48 -33.83 -17.77
C ARG A 465 33.06 -32.54 -18.35
N ILE A 466 32.88 -31.41 -17.67
CA ILE A 466 33.42 -30.12 -18.11
C ILE A 466 34.96 -30.10 -17.93
N LEU A 467 35.46 -30.56 -16.80
CA LEU A 467 36.92 -30.64 -16.58
C LEU A 467 37.58 -31.65 -17.52
N ASP A 468 36.91 -32.77 -17.81
CA ASP A 468 37.39 -33.78 -18.76
C ASP A 468 37.37 -33.28 -20.22
N SER A 469 36.65 -32.18 -20.51
CA SER A 469 36.67 -31.50 -21.82
C SER A 469 37.84 -30.52 -22.01
N GLY A 470 38.69 -30.35 -20.99
CA GLY A 470 39.94 -29.57 -21.06
C GLY A 470 39.86 -28.16 -20.45
N VAL A 471 38.77 -27.82 -19.75
CA VAL A 471 38.61 -26.54 -19.04
C VAL A 471 39.49 -26.49 -17.80
N ASP A 472 40.22 -25.39 -17.61
CA ASP A 472 41.04 -25.20 -16.41
C ASP A 472 40.16 -24.98 -15.18
N VAL A 473 40.34 -25.84 -14.17
CA VAL A 473 39.63 -25.77 -12.88
C VAL A 473 39.84 -24.44 -12.15
N ASN A 474 40.94 -23.74 -12.45
CA ASN A 474 41.32 -22.47 -11.84
C ASN A 474 40.93 -21.24 -12.66
N GLU A 475 40.29 -21.44 -13.82
CA GLU A 475 39.84 -20.35 -14.67
C GLU A 475 38.81 -19.48 -13.93
N LYS A 476 38.96 -18.17 -14.09
CA LYS A 476 38.11 -17.18 -13.43
C LYS A 476 37.00 -16.79 -14.37
N ASP A 477 35.79 -16.76 -13.83
CA ASP A 477 34.65 -16.22 -14.56
C ASP A 477 34.72 -14.69 -14.72
N GLY A 478 33.71 -14.10 -15.35
CA GLY A 478 33.64 -12.65 -15.59
C GLY A 478 33.59 -11.79 -14.32
N PHE A 479 33.43 -12.41 -13.15
CA PHE A 479 33.48 -11.76 -11.84
C PHE A 479 34.81 -12.00 -11.11
N GLY A 480 35.79 -12.62 -11.77
CA GLY A 480 37.07 -12.98 -11.18
C GLY A 480 36.99 -14.16 -10.20
N LEU A 481 35.87 -14.91 -10.19
CA LEU A 481 35.62 -16.01 -9.25
C LEU A 481 35.94 -17.35 -9.91
N THR A 482 36.59 -18.24 -9.17
CA THR A 482 36.84 -19.62 -9.59
C THR A 482 35.68 -20.53 -9.19
N ALA A 483 35.63 -21.72 -9.80
CA ALA A 483 34.71 -22.80 -9.44
C ALA A 483 34.74 -23.11 -7.92
N LEU A 484 35.93 -23.13 -7.33
CA LEU A 484 36.15 -23.39 -5.90
C LEU A 484 35.47 -22.34 -5.00
N ILE A 485 35.56 -21.05 -5.37
CA ILE A 485 34.92 -19.97 -4.60
C ILE A 485 33.40 -20.10 -4.65
N ARG A 486 32.84 -20.46 -5.82
CA ARG A 486 31.39 -20.65 -5.99
C ARG A 486 30.84 -21.84 -5.21
N ALA A 487 31.55 -22.97 -5.23
CA ALA A 487 31.21 -24.14 -4.42
C ALA A 487 31.29 -23.83 -2.91
N SER A 488 32.31 -23.06 -2.49
CA SER A 488 32.52 -22.68 -1.09
C SER A 488 31.47 -21.70 -0.57
N TRP A 489 31.06 -20.73 -1.40
CA TRP A 489 29.96 -19.82 -1.08
C TRP A 489 28.62 -20.58 -0.95
N ALA A 490 28.37 -21.58 -1.80
CA ALA A 490 27.13 -22.36 -1.75
C ALA A 490 27.17 -23.56 -0.77
N GLY A 491 28.25 -23.75 -0.02
CA GLY A 491 28.37 -24.81 0.99
C GLY A 491 28.41 -26.23 0.40
N ARG A 492 28.84 -26.40 -0.85
CA ARG A 492 28.80 -27.70 -1.57
C ARG A 492 30.00 -28.57 -1.23
N GLU A 493 29.96 -29.27 -0.11
CA GLU A 493 31.08 -30.06 0.42
C GLU A 493 31.68 -31.07 -0.59
N SER A 494 30.84 -31.91 -1.19
CA SER A 494 31.26 -32.92 -2.17
C SER A 494 31.88 -32.30 -3.42
N THR A 495 31.40 -31.12 -3.80
CA THR A 495 31.93 -30.37 -4.94
C THR A 495 33.25 -29.68 -4.62
N VAL A 496 33.42 -29.15 -3.41
CA VAL A 496 34.70 -28.60 -2.95
C VAL A 496 35.77 -29.70 -2.95
N LYS A 497 35.46 -30.89 -2.41
CA LYS A 497 36.38 -32.04 -2.47
C LYS A 497 36.75 -32.40 -3.90
N LEU A 498 35.76 -32.54 -4.78
CA LEU A 498 35.98 -32.84 -6.20
C LEU A 498 36.87 -31.80 -6.90
N LEU A 499 36.65 -30.50 -6.68
CA LEU A 499 37.45 -29.45 -7.31
C LEU A 499 38.89 -29.45 -6.79
N LEU A 500 39.09 -29.75 -5.50
CA LEU A 500 40.43 -29.91 -4.90
C LEU A 500 41.17 -31.13 -5.46
N GLU A 501 40.47 -32.27 -5.61
CA GLU A 501 41.00 -33.48 -6.27
C GLU A 501 41.41 -33.22 -7.72
N ARG A 502 40.72 -32.30 -8.40
CA ARG A 502 41.01 -31.87 -9.78
C ARG A 502 42.03 -30.73 -9.87
N GLY A 503 42.68 -30.35 -8.77
CA GLY A 503 43.80 -29.39 -8.77
C GLY A 503 43.40 -27.93 -8.56
N ALA A 504 42.27 -27.64 -7.92
CA ALA A 504 41.91 -26.27 -7.58
C ALA A 504 42.89 -25.64 -6.57
N ILE A 505 43.33 -24.41 -6.86
CA ILE A 505 44.32 -23.68 -6.07
C ILE A 505 43.68 -23.12 -4.79
N THR A 506 44.22 -23.53 -3.65
CA THR A 506 43.84 -23.06 -2.30
C THR A 506 44.79 -22.00 -1.74
N SER A 507 45.87 -21.65 -2.43
CA SER A 507 46.82 -20.63 -1.99
C SER A 507 46.41 -19.21 -2.41
N GLY A 508 46.96 -18.21 -1.72
CA GLY A 508 46.76 -16.79 -2.05
C GLY A 508 45.30 -16.31 -1.92
N TRP A 509 44.93 -15.37 -2.79
CA TRP A 509 43.61 -14.70 -2.74
C TRP A 509 42.44 -15.66 -2.95
N GLN A 510 42.59 -16.69 -3.78
CA GLN A 510 41.51 -17.62 -4.13
C GLN A 510 41.07 -18.47 -2.93
N GLY A 511 42.03 -19.07 -2.21
CA GLY A 511 41.74 -19.81 -0.99
C GLY A 511 41.22 -18.94 0.14
N LYS A 512 41.81 -17.76 0.35
CA LYS A 512 41.32 -16.80 1.36
C LYS A 512 39.86 -16.39 1.09
N MET A 513 39.53 -16.12 -0.17
CA MET A 513 38.15 -15.79 -0.57
C MET A 513 37.21 -16.99 -0.37
N ALA A 514 37.61 -18.20 -0.74
CA ALA A 514 36.81 -19.41 -0.54
C ALA A 514 36.51 -19.65 0.95
N VAL A 515 37.50 -19.56 1.82
CA VAL A 515 37.34 -19.69 3.28
C VAL A 515 36.46 -18.58 3.84
N THR A 516 36.68 -17.32 3.43
CA THR A 516 35.88 -16.18 3.89
C THR A 516 34.41 -16.34 3.52
N ARG A 517 34.10 -16.79 2.30
CA ARG A 517 32.72 -17.00 1.84
C ARG A 517 32.05 -18.19 2.52
N ALA A 518 32.78 -19.28 2.77
CA ALA A 518 32.25 -20.41 3.54
C ALA A 518 31.96 -20.02 5.00
N SER A 519 32.87 -19.26 5.63
CA SER A 519 32.71 -18.74 7.00
C SER A 519 31.55 -17.77 7.14
N GLN A 520 31.37 -16.84 6.19
CA GLN A 520 30.25 -15.88 6.17
C GLN A 520 28.88 -16.55 6.12
N ASN A 521 28.80 -17.76 5.55
CA ASN A 521 27.56 -18.54 5.44
C ASN A 521 27.51 -19.72 6.42
N HIS A 522 28.40 -19.74 7.42
CA HIS A 522 28.42 -20.73 8.51
C HIS A 522 28.63 -22.20 8.06
N TYR A 523 29.35 -22.44 6.97
CA TYR A 523 29.67 -23.79 6.47
C TYR A 523 30.97 -24.34 7.05
N SER A 524 30.95 -24.72 8.33
CA SER A 524 32.14 -25.17 9.09
C SER A 524 32.85 -26.39 8.48
N ASN A 525 32.10 -27.32 7.89
CA ASN A 525 32.63 -28.49 7.17
C ASN A 525 33.47 -28.09 5.95
N VAL A 526 32.99 -27.14 5.15
CA VAL A 526 33.70 -26.62 3.98
C VAL A 526 34.94 -25.82 4.39
N VAL A 527 34.83 -25.01 5.45
CA VAL A 527 35.97 -24.29 6.02
C VAL A 527 37.08 -25.27 6.43
N GLN A 528 36.72 -26.34 7.14
CA GLN A 528 37.69 -27.36 7.57
C GLN A 528 38.39 -28.02 6.38
N ILE A 529 37.64 -28.44 5.35
CA ILE A 529 38.22 -29.05 4.13
C ILE A 529 39.21 -28.09 3.44
N LEU A 530 38.85 -26.81 3.31
CA LEU A 530 39.73 -25.82 2.68
C LEU A 530 41.02 -25.60 3.48
N LEU A 531 40.93 -25.56 4.82
CA LEU A 531 42.10 -25.41 5.70
C LEU A 531 43.01 -26.66 5.66
N ASP A 532 42.41 -27.85 5.62
CA ASP A 532 43.15 -29.12 5.50
C ASP A 532 43.91 -29.22 4.16
N HIS A 533 43.45 -28.51 3.12
CA HIS A 533 44.09 -28.41 1.81
C HIS A 533 44.94 -27.13 1.64
N GLY A 534 45.37 -26.52 2.75
CA GLY A 534 46.38 -25.44 2.73
C GLY A 534 45.86 -24.02 2.49
N ALA A 535 44.54 -23.78 2.60
CA ALA A 535 44.02 -22.41 2.58
C ALA A 535 44.39 -21.65 3.86
N SER A 536 44.72 -20.36 3.74
CA SER A 536 45.13 -19.53 4.88
C SER A 536 43.95 -19.23 5.83
N LYS A 537 44.26 -19.18 7.14
CA LYS A 537 43.33 -18.83 8.22
C LYS A 537 43.16 -17.31 8.43
N GLU A 538 44.07 -16.50 7.88
CA GLU A 538 44.13 -15.03 8.07
C GLU A 538 43.23 -14.24 7.13
#